data_AF-A0AAP9ETF2-F1
#
_entry.id   AF-A0AAP9ETF2-F1
#
_cell.length_a   1.000
_cell.length_b   1.000
_cell.length_c   1.000
_cell.angle_alpha   90.00
_cell.angle_beta   90.00
_cell.angle_gamma   90.00
#
_symmetry.space_group_name_H-M   'P 1'
#
loop_
_entity.id
_entity.type
_entity.pdbx_description
1 polymer ?
#
loop_
_entity_poly.entity_id
_entity_poly.type
_entity_poly.pdbx_seq_one_letter_code
_entity_poly.pdbx_strand_id
1 'polypeptide(L)'
;MQLSVYVVTDLSDWPLARRSDAVLVADQAAEGWARQISLPPPSPFRKVHGADCSCCSREGLSVTMAQLFQDRILGVGQPFSTVVLLVKTDERPEVLAMLEQDVLVRARYRVHG
;
A
#
# COMPACT_ATOMS: atom_id res chain seq x y z
N MET A 1 0.24 13.78 11.40
CA MET A 1 0.77 13.73 10.01
C MET A 1 0.21 12.48 9.37
N GLN A 2 -0.56 12.60 8.29
CA GLN A 2 -1.07 11.46 7.53
C GLN A 2 -0.36 11.41 6.17
N LEU A 3 0.05 10.22 5.73
CA LEU A 3 0.61 10.01 4.39
C LEU A 3 -0.53 9.73 3.41
N SER A 4 -0.34 10.06 2.14
CA SER A 4 -1.33 9.70 1.11
C SER A 4 -1.04 8.30 0.59
N VAL A 5 -2.07 7.48 0.40
CA VAL A 5 -1.96 6.19 -0.30
C VAL A 5 -2.92 6.16 -1.47
N TYR A 6 -2.43 5.89 -2.68
CA TYR A 6 -3.22 5.78 -3.89
C TYR A 6 -3.29 4.31 -4.33
N VAL A 7 -4.49 3.78 -4.51
CA VAL A 7 -4.69 2.42 -5.04
C VAL A 7 -5.03 2.52 -6.51
N VAL A 8 -4.08 2.19 -7.37
CA VAL A 8 -4.19 2.38 -8.83
C VAL A 8 -4.09 1.05 -9.56
N THR A 9 -4.65 1.01 -10.77
CA THR A 9 -4.61 -0.15 -11.67
C THR A 9 -3.57 -0.01 -12.78
N ASP A 10 -3.08 1.21 -12.98
CA ASP A 10 -2.02 1.55 -13.91
C ASP A 10 -1.25 2.79 -13.39
N LEU A 11 -0.16 3.14 -14.07
CA LEU A 11 0.74 4.22 -13.68
C LEU A 11 0.65 5.44 -14.61
N SER A 12 -0.43 5.58 -15.38
CA SER A 12 -0.56 6.65 -16.38
C SER A 12 -0.54 8.05 -15.75
N ASP A 13 -1.11 8.19 -14.56
CA ASP A 13 -1.14 9.45 -13.78
C ASP A 13 0.12 9.68 -12.92
N TRP A 14 1.13 8.80 -13.07
CA TRP A 14 2.39 8.83 -12.33
C TRP A 14 3.59 9.04 -13.27
N PRO A 15 3.77 10.25 -13.82
CA PRO A 15 4.97 10.58 -14.60
C PRO A 15 6.22 10.54 -13.70
N LEU A 16 7.41 10.38 -14.32
CA LEU A 16 8.70 10.26 -13.63
C LEU A 16 8.92 11.33 -12.55
N ALA A 17 8.52 12.58 -12.81
CA ALA A 17 8.66 13.68 -11.86
C ALA A 17 7.89 13.48 -10.54
N ARG A 18 6.81 12.69 -10.53
CA ARG A 18 6.05 12.36 -9.30
C ARG A 18 6.57 11.12 -8.60
N ARG A 19 7.22 10.21 -9.32
CA ARG A 19 7.69 8.92 -8.77
C ARG A 19 8.84 9.11 -7.79
N SER A 20 9.70 10.11 -8.00
CA SER A 20 10.88 10.35 -7.16
C SER A 20 10.58 10.76 -5.72
N ASP A 21 9.33 11.11 -5.39
CA ASP A 21 8.86 11.41 -4.03
C ASP A 21 7.78 10.41 -3.54
N ALA A 22 7.65 9.28 -4.23
CA ALA A 22 6.66 8.26 -3.93
C ALA A 22 7.29 6.88 -3.79
N VAL A 23 6.68 6.07 -2.94
CA VAL A 23 7.00 4.65 -2.81
C VAL A 23 6.00 3.84 -3.62
N LEU A 24 6.50 2.97 -4.50
CA LEU A 24 5.67 1.99 -5.20
C LEU A 24 5.61 0.68 -4.42
N VAL A 25 4.40 0.18 -4.20
CA VAL A 25 4.13 -1.17 -3.75
C VAL A 25 3.45 -1.92 -4.90
N ALA A 26 4.18 -2.86 -5.52
CA ALA A 26 3.73 -3.55 -6.73
C ALA A 26 4.39 -4.92 -6.90
N ASP A 27 3.73 -5.82 -7.63
CA ASP A 27 4.31 -7.12 -8.01
C ASP A 27 5.43 -6.98 -9.06
N GLN A 28 5.37 -5.93 -9.89
CA GLN A 28 6.28 -5.74 -11.03
C GLN A 28 7.23 -4.57 -10.80
N ALA A 29 8.50 -4.73 -11.22
CA ALA A 29 9.52 -3.70 -11.19
C ALA A 29 9.12 -2.50 -12.07
N ALA A 30 9.29 -1.28 -11.55
CA ALA A 30 9.14 -0.04 -12.31
C ALA A 30 10.20 0.97 -11.87
N GLU A 31 10.72 1.74 -12.82
CA GLU A 31 11.80 2.70 -12.55
C GLU A 31 11.28 4.08 -12.12
N GLY A 32 12.16 4.83 -11.47
CA GLY A 32 11.97 6.24 -11.10
C GLY A 32 11.33 6.50 -9.74
N TRP A 33 11.09 5.45 -8.94
CA TRP A 33 10.48 5.58 -7.61
C TRP A 33 11.51 5.82 -6.51
N ALA A 34 11.15 6.58 -5.48
CA ALA A 34 12.00 6.81 -4.31
C ALA A 34 12.38 5.49 -3.61
N ARG A 35 11.43 4.55 -3.61
CA ARG A 35 11.61 3.17 -3.18
C ARG A 35 10.57 2.31 -3.88
N GLN A 36 10.95 1.06 -4.15
CA GLN A 36 10.00 0.04 -4.56
C GLN A 36 9.97 -1.10 -3.54
N ILE A 37 8.76 -1.56 -3.22
CA ILE A 37 8.51 -2.71 -2.36
C ILE A 37 7.65 -3.70 -3.14
N SER A 38 7.98 -4.98 -3.07
CA SER A 38 7.15 -6.03 -3.66
C SER A 38 5.81 -6.09 -2.93
N LEU A 39 4.73 -6.11 -3.69
CA LEU A 39 3.40 -6.35 -3.12
C LEU A 39 3.41 -7.77 -2.52
N PRO A 40 3.06 -7.93 -1.24
CA PRO A 40 3.02 -9.26 -0.63
C PRO A 40 1.88 -10.07 -1.28
N PRO A 41 2.09 -11.38 -1.54
CA PRO A 41 1.07 -12.22 -2.13
C PRO A 41 -0.18 -12.25 -1.23
N PRO A 42 -1.39 -12.31 -1.82
CA PRO A 42 -2.61 -12.44 -1.04
C PRO A 42 -2.55 -13.74 -0.22
N SER A 43 -3.04 -13.67 1.03
CA SER A 43 -3.06 -14.85 1.91
C SER A 43 -3.91 -15.97 1.28
N PRO A 44 -3.41 -17.22 1.24
CA PRO A 44 -4.19 -18.35 0.74
C PRO A 44 -5.43 -18.65 1.60
N PHE A 45 -5.51 -18.06 2.80
CA PHE A 45 -6.62 -18.23 3.74
C PHE A 45 -7.70 -17.15 3.63
N ARG A 46 -7.60 -16.20 2.67
CA ARG A 46 -8.54 -15.07 2.49
C ARG A 46 -10.02 -15.46 2.38
N LYS A 47 -10.32 -16.72 2.06
CA LYS A 47 -11.70 -17.24 1.85
C LYS A 47 -12.10 -18.39 2.80
N VAL A 48 -11.28 -18.69 3.81
CA VAL A 48 -11.44 -19.89 4.65
C VAL A 48 -12.02 -19.59 6.04
N HIS A 49 -12.08 -18.31 6.45
CA HIS A 49 -12.60 -17.91 7.77
C HIS A 49 -13.73 -16.88 7.69
N GLY A 50 -14.56 -16.82 8.74
CA GLY A 50 -15.66 -15.87 8.89
C GLY A 50 -15.17 -14.42 8.92
N ALA A 51 -16.07 -13.48 8.60
CA ALA A 51 -15.80 -12.08 8.28
C ALA A 51 -15.00 -11.26 9.34
N ASP A 52 -14.76 -11.80 10.54
CA ASP A 52 -14.24 -11.04 11.70
C ASP A 52 -12.98 -11.66 12.37
N CYS A 53 -12.25 -12.56 11.70
CA CYS A 53 -11.00 -13.11 12.27
C CYS A 53 -9.82 -12.13 12.16
N SER A 54 -9.44 -11.54 13.30
CA SER A 54 -8.36 -10.55 13.46
C SER A 54 -6.96 -11.02 13.06
N CYS A 55 -6.72 -12.34 12.98
CA CYS A 55 -5.45 -12.91 12.51
C CYS A 55 -5.31 -12.89 10.98
N CYS A 56 -6.41 -12.90 10.21
CA CYS A 56 -6.37 -12.98 8.75
C CYS A 56 -6.57 -11.63 8.05
N SER A 57 -7.16 -10.65 8.74
CA SER A 57 -7.41 -9.30 8.22
C SER A 57 -6.16 -8.41 8.18
N ARG A 58 -5.01 -8.91 8.66
CA ARG A 58 -3.82 -8.13 9.00
C ARG A 58 -2.54 -8.58 8.31
N GLU A 59 -2.56 -9.28 7.18
CA GLU A 59 -1.31 -9.90 6.71
C GLU A 59 -0.90 -9.56 5.28
N GLY A 60 0.42 -9.36 5.14
CA GLY A 60 1.10 -8.79 3.99
C GLY A 60 1.03 -7.27 3.99
N LEU A 61 -0.04 -6.72 3.41
CA LEU A 61 -0.07 -5.33 3.00
C LEU A 61 -0.19 -4.35 4.18
N SER A 62 -1.04 -4.63 5.18
CA SER A 62 -1.12 -3.79 6.38
C SER A 62 0.20 -3.72 7.16
N VAL A 63 0.97 -4.81 7.17
CA VAL A 63 2.31 -4.85 7.79
C VAL A 63 3.28 -3.98 6.98
N THR A 64 3.29 -4.10 5.65
CA THR A 64 4.06 -3.23 4.77
C THR A 64 3.72 -1.75 4.99
N MET A 65 2.44 -1.40 5.10
CA MET A 65 1.99 -0.04 5.38
C MET A 65 2.45 0.45 6.76
N ALA A 66 2.43 -0.41 7.78
CA ALA A 66 2.95 -0.06 9.10
C ALA A 66 4.46 0.19 9.09
N GLN A 67 5.23 -0.68 8.40
CA GLN A 67 6.68 -0.53 8.26
C GLN A 67 7.04 0.73 7.49
N LEU A 68 6.35 1.03 6.38
CA LEU A 68 6.56 2.25 5.61
C LEU A 68 6.36 3.51 6.45
N PHE A 69 5.32 3.53 7.27
CA PHE A 69 5.07 4.66 8.15
C PHE A 69 6.20 4.80 9.19
N GLN A 70 6.62 3.67 9.79
CA GLN A 70 7.71 3.67 10.75
C GLN A 70 9.02 4.16 10.12
N ASP A 71 9.39 3.66 8.94
CA ASP A 71 10.56 4.08 8.20
C ASP A 71 10.53 5.58 7.92
N ARG A 72 9.35 6.11 7.55
CA ARG A 72 9.15 7.54 7.31
C ARG A 72 9.33 8.41 8.56
N ILE A 73 8.92 7.92 9.73
CA ILE A 73 9.09 8.62 11.01
C ILE A 73 10.54 8.55 11.48
N LEU A 74 11.20 7.41 11.29
CA LEU A 74 12.60 7.18 11.68
C LEU A 74 13.61 7.77 10.70
N GLY A 75 13.17 8.25 9.53
CA GLY A 75 14.06 8.78 8.49
C GLY A 75 14.88 7.69 7.79
N VAL A 76 14.35 6.46 7.71
CA VAL A 76 15.01 5.33 7.04
C VAL A 76 14.72 5.38 5.54
N GLY A 77 15.78 5.39 4.73
CA GLY A 77 15.69 5.43 3.27
C GLY A 77 15.51 6.84 2.69
N GLN A 78 15.14 6.92 1.40
CA GLN A 78 14.85 8.21 0.78
C GLN A 78 13.54 8.80 1.32
N PRO A 79 13.47 10.12 1.56
CA PRO A 79 12.22 10.80 1.91
C PRO A 79 11.15 10.54 0.85
N PHE A 80 9.91 10.39 1.31
CA PHE A 80 8.74 10.29 0.46
C PHE A 80 7.54 10.95 1.13
N SER A 81 6.58 11.38 0.31
CA SER A 81 5.31 11.96 0.77
C SER A 81 4.11 11.03 0.55
N THR A 82 4.25 10.07 -0.38
CA THR A 82 3.13 9.30 -0.91
C THR A 82 3.48 7.83 -1.11
N VAL A 83 2.49 6.95 -0.90
CA VAL A 83 2.55 5.53 -1.23
C VAL A 83 1.60 5.26 -2.41
N VAL A 84 2.05 4.50 -3.40
CA VAL A 84 1.25 4.07 -4.55
C VAL A 84 1.20 2.56 -4.55
N LEU A 85 -0.01 2.01 -4.44
CA LEU A 85 -0.25 0.59 -4.62
C LEU A 85 -0.72 0.35 -6.05
N LEU A 86 0.08 -0.39 -6.82
CA LEU A 86 -0.34 -0.89 -8.13
C LEU A 86 -0.91 -2.30 -7.95
N VAL A 87 -2.20 -2.45 -8.22
CA VAL A 87 -2.93 -3.72 -8.06
C VAL A 87 -3.65 -4.07 -9.35
N LYS A 88 -4.10 -5.33 -9.51
CA LYS A 88 -4.91 -5.68 -10.66
C LYS A 88 -6.28 -5.01 -10.59
N THR A 89 -6.91 -4.81 -11.76
CA THR A 89 -8.20 -4.12 -11.86
C THR A 89 -9.31 -4.81 -11.07
N ASP A 90 -9.32 -6.15 -11.07
CA ASP A 90 -10.26 -6.99 -10.34
C ASP A 90 -10.01 -7.02 -8.82
N GLU A 91 -8.77 -6.73 -8.37
CA GLU A 91 -8.38 -6.71 -6.95
C GLU A 91 -8.62 -5.35 -6.28
N ARG A 92 -8.68 -4.25 -7.06
CA ARG A 92 -8.79 -2.87 -6.53
C ARG A 92 -9.92 -2.66 -5.52
N PRO A 93 -11.17 -3.12 -5.75
CA PRO A 93 -12.26 -2.91 -4.78
C PRO A 93 -12.01 -3.60 -3.44
N GLU A 94 -11.45 -4.82 -3.48
CA GLU A 94 -11.13 -5.59 -2.27
C GLU A 94 -9.99 -4.95 -1.48
N VAL A 95 -8.93 -4.48 -2.18
CA VAL A 95 -7.79 -3.80 -1.55
C VAL A 95 -8.22 -2.48 -0.92
N LEU A 96 -9.08 -1.70 -1.59
CA LEU A 96 -9.63 -0.48 -1.03
C LEU A 96 -10.42 -0.76 0.25
N ALA A 97 -11.37 -1.71 0.21
CA ALA A 97 -12.16 -2.08 1.37
C ALA A 97 -11.28 -2.53 2.55
N MET A 98 -10.24 -3.33 2.27
CA MET A 98 -9.29 -3.78 3.28
C MET A 98 -8.52 -2.62 3.94
N LEU A 99 -7.99 -1.68 3.13
CA LEU A 99 -7.26 -0.52 3.65
C LEU A 99 -8.18 0.43 4.45
N GLU A 100 -9.43 0.58 4.01
CA GLU A 100 -10.45 1.39 4.68
C GLU A 100 -11.00 0.74 5.95
N GLN A 101 -10.86 -0.58 6.12
CA GLN A 101 -11.27 -1.30 7.33
C GLN A 101 -10.13 -1.41 8.36
N ASP A 102 -8.86 -1.32 7.93
CA ASP A 102 -7.71 -1.41 8.83
C ASP A 102 -7.54 -0.12 9.67
N VAL A 103 -7.74 -0.27 10.98
CA VAL A 103 -7.67 0.85 11.95
C VAL A 103 -6.32 1.56 11.92
N LEU A 104 -5.21 0.85 11.75
CA LEU A 104 -3.87 1.47 11.74
C LEU A 104 -3.61 2.21 10.43
N VAL A 105 -4.06 1.65 9.31
CA VAL A 105 -3.97 2.33 8.01
C VAL A 105 -4.77 3.63 8.06
N ARG A 106 -6.04 3.60 8.48
CA ARG A 106 -6.88 4.81 8.57
C ARG A 106 -6.32 5.89 9.50
N ALA A 107 -5.65 5.49 10.59
CA ALA A 107 -5.05 6.44 11.52
C ALA A 107 -3.87 7.19 10.89
N ARG A 108 -3.12 6.55 9.99
CA ARG A 108 -1.82 7.00 9.48
C ARG A 108 -1.85 7.44 8.01
N TYR A 109 -2.84 6.99 7.26
CA TYR A 109 -2.94 7.18 5.83
C TYR A 109 -4.30 7.75 5.42
N ARG A 110 -4.27 8.59 4.40
CA ARG A 110 -5.44 8.97 3.62
C ARG A 110 -5.50 8.12 2.37
N VAL A 111 -6.53 7.30 2.24
CA VAL A 111 -6.72 6.39 1.10
C VAL A 111 -7.38 7.12 -0.06
N HIS A 112 -6.81 6.97 -1.25
CA HIS A 112 -7.29 7.52 -2.50
C HIS A 112 -7.61 6.37 -3.45
N GLY A 113 -8.88 6.38 -3.88
CA GLY A 113 -9.55 5.35 -4.67
C GLY A 113 -9.08 5.28 -6.09
#